data_AF-A0A419GLE2-F1
#
_entry.id   AF-A0A419GLE2-F1
#
_cell.length_a   1.000
_cell.length_b   1.000
_cell.length_c   1.000
_cell.angle_alpha   90.00
_cell.angle_beta   90.00
_cell.angle_gamma   90.00
#
_symmetry.space_group_name_H-M   'P 1'
#
loop_
_entity.id
_entity.type
_entity.pdbx_description
1 polymer ?
#
loop_
_entity_poly.entity_id
_entity_poly.type
_entity_poly.pdbx_seq_one_letter_code
_entity_poly.pdbx_strand_id
1 'polypeptide(L)'
;MKITVESICKEFDIRAEEVFAFMDEENIHLGGSLMHEISIDLPDFRKFVEYWRRQLSHRISQAQADLSQLDGKVDDFLRGLKGW
;
A
#
# COMPACT_ATOMS: atom_id res chain seq x y z
N MET A 1 22.11 -14.10 12.21
CA MET A 1 21.66 -13.66 10.87
C MET A 1 21.35 -12.17 10.98
N LYS A 2 22.02 -11.30 10.21
CA LYS A 2 21.68 -9.86 10.21
C LYS A 2 20.39 -9.70 9.41
N ILE A 3 19.32 -9.27 10.06
CA ILE A 3 18.09 -8.87 9.36
C ILE A 3 18.44 -7.55 8.64
N THR A 4 18.03 -7.41 7.38
CA THR A 4 18.23 -6.21 6.58
C THR A 4 16.90 -5.70 6.03
N VAL A 5 16.83 -4.43 5.63
CA VAL A 5 15.67 -3.85 4.95
C VAL A 5 15.25 -4.72 3.74
N GLU A 6 16.22 -5.11 2.89
CA GLU A 6 15.96 -6.01 1.76
C GLU A 6 15.36 -7.36 2.18
N SER A 7 15.84 -7.97 3.27
CA SER A 7 15.30 -9.23 3.75
C SER A 7 13.84 -9.12 4.20
N ILE A 8 13.47 -7.98 4.80
CA ILE A 8 12.10 -7.69 5.22
C ILE A 8 11.25 -7.43 3.99
N CYS A 9 11.68 -6.56 3.07
CA CYS A 9 10.97 -6.30 1.81
C CYS A 9 10.71 -7.59 1.03
N LYS A 10 11.70 -8.49 0.96
CA LYS A 10 11.56 -9.81 0.32
C LYS A 10 10.60 -10.75 1.06
N GLU A 11 10.54 -10.71 2.39
CA GLU A 11 9.57 -11.48 3.19
C GLU A 11 8.12 -11.09 2.84
N PHE A 12 7.90 -9.81 2.53
CA PHE A 12 6.58 -9.30 2.18
C PHE A 12 6.30 -9.28 0.67
N ASP A 13 7.25 -9.74 -0.17
CA ASP A 13 7.19 -9.69 -1.63
C ASP A 13 7.01 -8.26 -2.20
N ILE A 14 7.82 -7.33 -1.68
CA ILE A 14 7.78 -5.90 -2.03
C ILE A 14 9.18 -5.45 -2.44
N ARG A 15 9.26 -4.50 -3.37
CA ARG A 15 10.52 -3.81 -3.68
C ARG A 15 10.79 -2.72 -2.64
N ALA A 16 12.04 -2.61 -2.19
CA ALA A 16 12.41 -1.64 -1.16
C ALA A 16 12.18 -0.20 -1.63
N GLU A 17 12.36 0.05 -2.93
CA GLU A 17 12.12 1.33 -3.60
C GLU A 17 10.67 1.81 -3.46
N GLU A 18 9.70 0.88 -3.49
CA GLU A 18 8.27 1.21 -3.33
C GLU A 18 7.96 1.63 -1.89
N VAL A 19 8.63 0.99 -0.92
CA VAL A 19 8.50 1.35 0.49
C VAL A 19 9.11 2.72 0.76
N PHE A 20 10.28 3.02 0.18
CA PHE A 20 10.91 4.34 0.32
C PHE A 20 10.11 5.45 -0.37
N ALA A 21 9.55 5.19 -1.56
CA ALA A 21 8.69 6.16 -2.24
C ALA A 21 7.44 6.49 -1.42
N PHE A 22 6.80 5.48 -0.82
CA PHE A 22 5.65 5.70 0.05
C PHE A 22 6.02 6.46 1.33
N MET A 23 7.18 6.18 1.92
CA MET A 23 7.67 6.95 3.07
C MET A 23 7.86 8.43 2.71
N ASP A 24 8.39 8.72 1.53
CA ASP A 24 8.58 10.09 1.04
C ASP A 24 7.23 10.80 0.79
N GLU A 25 6.29 10.13 0.12
CA GLU A 25 4.93 10.63 -0.13
C GLU A 25 4.18 10.98 1.16
N GLU A 26 4.30 10.14 2.19
CA GLU A 26 3.64 10.34 3.49
C GLU A 26 4.49 11.15 4.48
N ASN A 27 5.65 11.67 4.04
CA ASN A 27 6.57 12.47 4.85
C ASN A 27 7.06 11.74 6.12
N ILE A 28 7.15 10.40 6.06
CA ILE A 28 7.52 9.52 7.16
C ILE A 28 9.04 9.42 7.25
N HIS A 29 9.58 10.03 8.30
CA HIS A 29 11.01 10.01 8.61
C HIS A 29 11.30 8.94 9.66
N LEU A 30 11.90 7.81 9.25
CA LEU A 30 12.50 6.88 10.19
C LEU A 30 13.84 7.50 10.64
N GLY A 31 13.93 7.89 11.91
CA GLY A 31 15.00 8.76 12.42
C GLY A 31 16.43 8.32 12.03
N GLY A 32 17.19 9.26 11.46
CA GLY A 32 18.61 9.11 11.09
C GLY A 32 19.02 10.25 10.15
N SER A 33 20.09 10.98 10.46
CA SER A 33 20.37 12.29 9.84
C SER A 33 20.80 12.28 8.37
N LEU A 34 21.01 11.12 7.75
CA LEU A 34 21.44 11.00 6.36
C LEU A 34 20.87 9.71 5.77
N MET A 35 20.18 9.84 4.64
CA MET A 35 19.52 8.78 3.84
C MET A 35 20.44 7.63 3.37
N HIS A 36 21.69 7.56 3.84
CA HIS A 36 22.66 6.52 3.47
C HIS A 36 23.23 5.72 4.65
N GLU A 37 22.94 6.11 5.90
CA GLU A 37 23.38 5.39 7.11
C GLU A 37 22.20 5.02 8.00
N ILE A 38 21.13 4.52 7.38
CA ILE A 38 19.90 4.24 8.08
C ILE A 38 20.10 2.99 8.96
N SER A 39 20.39 3.23 10.24
CA SER A 39 20.19 2.25 11.31
C SER A 39 18.70 2.18 11.62
N ILE A 40 17.92 1.69 10.67
CA ILE A 40 16.50 1.37 10.89
C ILE A 40 16.48 0.32 11.99
N ASP A 41 15.75 0.58 13.08
CA ASP A 41 15.40 -0.52 13.98
C ASP A 41 14.44 -1.42 13.20
N LEU A 42 14.95 -2.58 12.81
CA LEU A 42 14.29 -3.53 11.90
C LEU A 42 12.90 -3.98 12.37
N PRO A 43 12.61 -4.11 13.68
CA PRO A 43 11.27 -4.32 14.19
C PRO A 43 10.29 -3.20 13.82
N ASP A 44 10.72 -1.94 13.82
CA ASP A 44 9.84 -0.80 13.51
C ASP A 44 9.62 -0.65 12.01
N PHE A 45 10.63 -0.93 11.19
CA PHE A 45 10.45 -1.02 9.74
C PHE A 45 9.52 -2.18 9.34
N ARG A 46 9.63 -3.34 10.01
CA ARG A 46 8.69 -4.45 9.80
C ARG A 46 7.24 -4.01 10.09
N LYS A 47 6.99 -3.38 11.23
CA LYS A 47 5.65 -2.84 11.56
C LYS A 47 5.17 -1.82 10.55
N PHE A 48 6.06 -0.98 10.04
CA PHE A 48 5.75 0.00 9.00
C PHE A 48 5.30 -0.69 7.70
N VAL A 49 6.06 -1.67 7.22
CA VAL A 49 5.72 -2.45 6.03
C VAL A 49 4.38 -3.18 6.20
N GLU A 50 4.13 -3.75 7.38
CA GLU A 50 2.84 -4.38 7.72
C GLU A 50 1.67 -3.39 7.70
N TYR A 51 1.87 -2.20 8.27
CA TYR A 51 0.87 -1.13 8.27
C TYR A 51 0.55 -0.68 6.84
N TRP A 52 1.57 -0.41 6.02
CA TRP A 52 1.40 -0.01 4.64
C TRP A 52 0.64 -1.05 3.82
N ARG A 53 0.99 -2.33 3.97
CA ARG A 53 0.30 -3.43 3.29
C ARG A 53 -1.19 -3.48 3.65
N ARG A 54 -1.53 -3.24 4.92
CA ARG A 54 -2.95 -3.18 5.35
C ARG A 54 -3.67 -1.99 4.72
N GLN A 55 -3.03 -0.83 4.66
CA GLN A 55 -3.61 0.37 4.01
C GLN A 55 -3.85 0.14 2.52
N LEU A 56 -2.88 -0.42 1.81
CA LEU A 56 -3.03 -0.79 0.40
C LEU A 56 -4.18 -1.77 0.19
N SER A 57 -4.24 -2.83 1.00
CA SER A 57 -5.34 -3.81 0.92
C SER A 57 -6.70 -3.14 1.13
N HIS A 58 -6.81 -2.25 2.12
CA HIS A 58 -8.05 -1.52 2.39
C HIS A 58 -8.45 -0.63 1.22
N ARG A 59 -7.51 0.14 0.65
CA ARG A 59 -7.75 0.99 -0.52
C ARG A 59 -8.17 0.17 -1.74
N ILE A 60 -7.57 -1.00 -1.96
CA ILE A 60 -7.95 -1.92 -3.05
C ILE A 60 -9.37 -2.43 -2.83
N SER A 61 -9.71 -2.88 -1.62
CA SER A 61 -11.07 -3.34 -1.32
C SER A 61 -12.12 -2.24 -1.48
N GLN A 62 -11.81 -1.01 -1.08
CA GLN A 62 -12.69 0.14 -1.32
C GLN A 62 -12.88 0.41 -2.81
N ALA A 63 -11.79 0.46 -3.59
CA ALA A 63 -11.87 0.66 -5.03
C ALA A 63 -12.69 -0.43 -5.75
N GLN A 64 -12.56 -1.69 -5.31
CA GLN A 64 -13.36 -2.80 -5.83
C GLN A 64 -14.85 -2.66 -5.50
N ALA A 65 -15.17 -2.20 -4.29
CA ALA A 65 -16.56 -1.94 -3.89
C ALA A 65 -17.17 -0.78 -4.71
N ASP A 66 -16.41 0.29 -4.92
CA ASP A 66 -16.83 1.44 -5.71
C ASP A 66 -17.07 1.08 -7.18
N LEU A 67 -16.17 0.27 -7.77
CA LEU A 67 -16.33 -0.27 -9.12
C LEU A 67 -17.59 -1.12 -9.25
N SER A 68 -17.83 -2.02 -8.28
CA SER A 68 -19.01 -2.87 -8.27
C SER A 68 -20.31 -2.05 -8.17
N GLN A 69 -20.30 -0.95 -7.42
CA GLN A 69 -21.44 -0.03 -7.36
C GLN A 69 -21.66 0.74 -8.67
N LEU A 70 -20.57 1.12 -9.35
CA LEU A 70 -20.63 1.76 -10.67
C LEU A 70 -21.22 0.82 -11.72
N ASP A 71 -20.76 -0.44 -11.76
CA ASP A 71 -21.30 -1.45 -12.68
C ASP A 71 -22.80 -1.69 -12.45
N GLY A 72 -23.24 -1.81 -11.19
CA GLY A 72 -24.65 -1.94 -10.86
C GLY A 72 -25.50 -0.75 -11.32
N LYS A 73 -25.00 0.49 -11.14
CA LYS A 73 -25.69 1.70 -11.62
C LYS A 73 -25.79 1.75 -13.14
N VAL A 74 -24.76 1.29 -13.85
CA VAL A 74 -24.74 1.22 -15.31
C VAL A 74 -25.77 0.18 -15.79
N ASP A 75 -25.83 -0.99 -15.18
CA ASP A 75 -26.81 -2.03 -15.51
C ASP A 75 -28.25 -1.56 -15.30
N ASP A 76 -28.53 -0.87 -14.18
CA ASP A 76 -29.86 -0.33 -13.90
C ASP A 76 -30.26 0.76 -14.91
N PHE A 77 -29.31 1.63 -15.28
CA PHE A 77 -29.52 2.64 -16.32
C PHE A 77 -29.82 2.01 -17.69
N LEU A 78 -29.04 1.00 -18.10
CA LEU A 78 -29.25 0.29 -19.36
C LEU A 78 -30.57 -0.49 -19.39
N ARG A 79 -31.01 -1.05 -18.27
CA ARG A 79 -32.33 -1.68 -18.15
C ARG A 79 -33.46 -0.65 -18.29
N GLY A 80 -33.31 0.53 -17.69
CA GLY A 80 -34.26 1.64 -17.83
C GLY A 80 -34.41 2.11 -19.29
N LEU A 81 -33.33 2.13 -20.06
CA LEU A 81 -33.34 2.50 -21.48
C LEU A 81 -33.95 1.43 -22.41
N LYS A 82 -33.86 0.13 -22.06
CA LYS A 82 -34.44 -0.97 -22.85
C LYS A 82 -35.91 -1.25 -22.55
N GLY A 83 -36.48 -0.59 -21.55
CA GLY A 83 -37.88 -0.73 -21.13
C GLY A 83 -38.88 0.21 -21.80
N TRP A 84 -38.49 0.90 -22.88
CA TRP A 84 -39.34 1.79 -23.69
C TRP A 84 -39.54 1.23 -25.10
#